data_AF-A0A3G9IDH5-F1
#
_entry.id   AF-A0A3G9IDH5-F1
#
_cell.length_a   1.000
_cell.length_b   1.000
_cell.length_c   1.000
_cell.angle_alpha   90.00
_cell.angle_beta   90.00
_cell.angle_gamma   90.00
#
_symmetry.space_group_name_H-M   'P 1'
#
loop_
_entity.id
_entity.type
_entity.pdbx_description
1 polymer ?
#
loop_
_entity_poly.entity_id
_entity_poly.type
_entity_poly.pdbx_seq_one_letter_code
_entity_poly.pdbx_strand_id
1 'polypeptide(L)' 'MALLRSFQPPGTTKWIIERSVDERKGVVIVEDATFESEAALDAFRVSEDHAEAVAFMKENADWLVGDWWE' A
#
# COMPACT_ATOMS: atom_id res chain seq x y z
N MET A 1 -11.25 -0.13 4.28
CA MET A 1 -10.50 -1.28 3.72
C MET A 1 -10.89 -1.61 2.28
N ALA A 2 -12.17 -1.55 1.89
CA ALA A 2 -12.59 -1.89 0.52
C ALA A 2 -11.88 -1.05 -0.58
N LEU A 3 -11.70 0.25 -0.35
CA LEU A 3 -10.97 1.15 -1.27
C LEU A 3 -9.50 0.73 -1.47
N LEU A 4 -8.77 0.49 -0.38
CA LEU A 4 -7.36 0.07 -0.50
C LEU A 4 -7.23 -1.27 -1.24
N ARG A 5 -8.21 -2.16 -1.08
CA ARG A 5 -8.26 -3.48 -1.74
C ARG A 5 -8.84 -3.46 -3.15
N SER A 6 -9.41 -2.35 -3.62
CA SER A 6 -10.15 -2.36 -4.91
C SER A 6 -9.24 -2.39 -6.13
N PHE A 7 -7.95 -2.17 -5.92
CA PHE A 7 -6.96 -2.13 -6.98
C PHE A 7 -5.74 -2.98 -6.61
N GLN A 8 -5.20 -3.70 -7.58
CA GLN A 8 -3.90 -4.35 -7.50
C GLN A 8 -3.03 -3.76 -8.63
N PRO A 9 -1.90 -3.12 -8.30
CA PRO A 9 -1.05 -2.49 -9.30
C PRO A 9 -0.45 -3.53 -10.29
N PRO A 10 -0.34 -3.18 -11.59
CA PRO A 10 0.41 -3.99 -12.55
C PRO A 10 1.85 -4.23 -12.08
N GLY A 11 2.39 -5.42 -12.38
CA GLY A 11 3.75 -5.79 -12.00
C GLY A 11 3.93 -6.09 -10.51
N THR A 12 2.84 -6.35 -9.77
CA THR A 12 2.92 -6.87 -8.39
C THR A 12 2.92 -8.40 -8.37
N THR A 13 3.88 -9.00 -7.68
CA THR A 13 3.91 -10.43 -7.35
C THR A 13 3.22 -10.72 -6.01
N LYS A 14 3.06 -9.69 -5.18
CA LYS A 14 2.35 -9.74 -3.89
C LYS A 14 1.63 -8.41 -3.66
N TRP A 15 0.38 -8.49 -3.22
CA TRP A 15 -0.44 -7.34 -2.84
C TRP A 15 -1.39 -7.73 -1.72
N ILE A 16 -0.99 -7.44 -0.48
CA ILE A 16 -1.74 -7.82 0.72
C ILE A 16 -2.06 -6.57 1.51
N ILE A 17 -3.33 -6.40 1.86
CA ILE A 17 -3.79 -5.28 2.69
C ILE A 17 -4.63 -5.82 3.81
N GLU A 18 -4.08 -5.90 5.01
CA GLU A 18 -4.72 -6.54 6.16
C GLU A 18 -4.73 -5.65 7.40
N ARG A 19 -5.64 -5.93 8.32
CA ARG A 19 -5.64 -5.29 9.63
C ARG A 19 -4.66 -6.03 10.55
N SER A 20 -3.86 -5.28 11.30
CA SER A 20 -3.02 -5.84 12.37
C SER A 20 -3.87 -6.61 13.37
N VAL A 21 -3.44 -7.84 13.70
CA VAL A 21 -4.05 -8.67 14.75
C VAL A 21 -3.69 -8.20 16.16
N ASP A 22 -2.64 -7.38 16.31
CA ASP A 22 -2.27 -6.79 17.60
C ASP A 22 -3.13 -5.54 17.86
N GLU A 23 -4.28 -5.74 18.47
CA GLU A 23 -5.26 -4.69 18.74
C GLU A 23 -4.81 -3.66 19.78
N ARG A 24 -3.75 -3.96 20.56
CA ARG A 24 -3.18 -3.01 21.54
C ARG A 24 -2.61 -1.75 20.89
N LYS A 25 -2.30 -1.81 19.60
CA LYS A 25 -1.80 -0.70 18.77
C LYS A 25 -2.92 0.18 18.21
N GLY A 26 -4.18 -0.13 18.53
CA GLY A 26 -5.34 0.48 17.91
C GLY A 26 -5.63 -0.10 16.53
N VAL A 27 -6.14 0.74 15.62
CA VAL A 27 -6.43 0.34 14.25
C VAL A 27 -5.19 0.58 13.39
N VAL A 28 -4.49 -0.51 13.05
CA VAL A 28 -3.35 -0.49 12.14
C VAL A 28 -3.70 -1.31 10.90
N ILE A 29 -3.54 -0.71 9.73
CA ILE A 29 -3.62 -1.39 8.43
C ILE A 29 -2.20 -1.61 7.93
N VAL A 30 -1.92 -2.81 7.47
CA VAL A 30 -0.65 -3.24 6.90
C VAL A 30 -0.84 -3.44 5.42
N GLU A 31 -0.02 -2.77 4.62
CA GLU A 31 0.19 -3.05 3.21
C GLU A 31 1.51 -3.79 3.07
N ASP A 32 1.50 -4.92 2.37
CA ASP A 32 2.67 -5.73 2.07
C ASP A 32 2.64 -6.06 0.58
N ALA A 33 3.51 -5.37 -0.15
CA ALA A 33 3.56 -5.38 -1.61
C ALA A 33 4.94 -5.84 -2.09
N THR A 34 4.96 -6.59 -3.18
CA THR A 34 6.19 -6.96 -3.87
C THR A 34 6.00 -6.68 -5.35
N PHE A 35 6.95 -5.97 -5.94
CA PHE A 35 6.97 -5.63 -7.35
C PHE A 35 7.98 -6.49 -8.09
N GLU A 36 7.68 -6.85 -9.33
CA GLU A 36 8.56 -7.66 -10.19
C GLU A 36 9.83 -6.91 -10.62
N SER A 37 9.82 -5.58 -10.52
CA SER A 37 10.95 -4.72 -10.87
C SER A 37 10.83 -3.32 -10.25
N GLU A 38 11.95 -2.60 -10.21
CA GLU A 38 11.98 -1.17 -9.87
C GLU A 38 11.07 -0.33 -10.78
N ALA A 39 11.06 -0.64 -12.08
CA ALA A 39 10.21 0.06 -13.05
C ALA A 39 8.71 -0.11 -12.75
N ALA A 40 8.28 -1.27 -12.27
CA ALA A 40 6.89 -1.50 -11.87
C ALA A 40 6.51 -0.69 -10.62
N LEU A 41 7.41 -0.62 -9.63
CA LEU A 41 7.23 0.20 -8.43
C LEU A 41 7.14 1.69 -8.79
N ASP A 42 8.03 2.18 -9.67
CA ASP A 42 8.02 3.58 -10.09
C ASP A 42 6.77 3.94 -10.88
N ALA A 43 6.28 3.04 -11.75
CA ALA A 43 5.02 3.21 -12.45
C ALA A 43 3.83 3.29 -11.48
N PHE A 44 3.82 2.47 -10.43
CA PHE A 44 2.78 2.51 -9.39
C PHE A 44 2.78 3.85 -8.63
N ARG A 45 3.95 4.34 -8.21
CA ARG A 45 4.08 5.59 -7.43
C ARG A 45 3.51 6.83 -8.12
N VAL A 46 3.46 6.83 -9.45
CA VAL A 46 2.91 7.95 -10.25
C VAL A 46 1.52 7.67 -10.81
N SER A 47 0.91 6.53 -10.47
CA SER A 47 -0.42 6.15 -10.96
C SER A 47 -1.54 6.96 -10.29
N GLU A 48 -2.66 7.13 -11.00
CA GLU A 48 -3.84 7.84 -10.49
C GLU A 48 -4.43 7.14 -9.25
N ASP A 49 -4.52 5.81 -9.27
CA ASP A 49 -5.02 5.00 -8.14
C ASP A 49 -4.16 5.19 -6.89
N HIS A 50 -2.83 5.22 -7.03
CA HIS A 50 -1.93 5.49 -5.91
C HIS A 50 -2.12 6.92 -5.38
N ALA A 51 -2.26 7.91 -6.27
CA ALA A 51 -2.48 9.29 -5.87
C ALA A 51 -3.80 9.46 -5.09
N GLU A 52 -4.88 8.79 -5.49
CA GLU A 52 -6.16 8.79 -4.78
C GLU A 52 -6.02 8.15 -3.39
N ALA A 53 -5.36 6.99 -3.29
CA ALA A 53 -5.11 6.33 -2.02
C ALA A 53 -4.28 7.20 -1.08
N VAL A 54 -3.21 7.84 -1.58
CA VAL A 54 -2.37 8.76 -0.78
C VAL A 54 -3.18 9.97 -0.31
N ALA A 55 -4.03 10.56 -1.16
CA ALA A 55 -4.88 11.68 -0.76
C ALA A 55 -5.83 11.29 0.39
N PHE A 56 -6.49 10.13 0.28
CA PHE A 56 -7.33 9.60 1.35
C PHE A 56 -6.53 9.36 2.63
N MET A 57 -5.35 8.73 2.54
CA MET A 57 -4.52 8.42 3.70
C MET A 57 -4.07 9.70 4.41
N LYS A 58 -3.63 10.74 3.68
CA LYS A 58 -3.17 12.03 4.24
C LYS A 58 -4.16 12.65 5.22
N GLU A 59 -5.45 12.47 4.97
CA GLU A 59 -6.51 13.06 5.80
C GLU A 59 -6.90 12.15 6.97
N ASN A 60 -6.60 10.86 6.92
CA ASN A 60 -7.19 9.85 7.80
C ASN A 60 -6.18 9.06 8.65
N ALA A 61 -4.88 9.13 8.37
CA ALA A 61 -3.88 8.31 9.06
C ALA A 61 -2.48 8.93 9.09
N ASP A 62 -1.72 8.57 10.11
CA ASP A 62 -0.26 8.61 10.08
C ASP A 62 0.27 7.29 9.51
N TRP A 63 1.38 7.31 8.78
CA TRP A 63 2.01 6.08 8.27
C TRP A 63 3.52 6.18 8.17
N LEU A 64 4.13 4.99 8.09
CA LEU A 64 5.53 4.79 7.78
C LEU A 64 5.60 3.85 6.56
N VAL A 65 6.49 4.16 5.62
CA VAL A 65 6.77 3.30 4.45
C VAL A 65 8.23 2.91 4.51
N GLY A 66 8.51 1.64 4.21
CA GLY A 66 9.85 1.13 4.01
C GLY A 66 9.92 0.34 2.73
N ASP A 67 10.86 0.71 1.86
CA ASP A 67 11.15 0.02 0.61
C ASP A 67 12.56 -0.59 0.71
N TRP A 68 12.72 -1.84 0.25
CA TRP A 68 14.01 -2.51 0.24
C TRP A 68 14.11 -3.48 -0.95
N TRP A 69 15.35 -3.84 -1.30
CA TRP A 69 15.65 -4.88 -2.29
C TRP A 69 15.91 -6.20 -1.56
N GLU A 70 15.29 -7.28 -2.03
CA GLU A 70 15.57 -8.65 -1.57
C GLU A 70 16.81 -9.24 -2.27
#